data_AF-A0A7J5TS34-F1
#
_entry.id   AF-A0A7J5TS34-F1
#
_cell.length_a   1.000
_cell.length_b   1.000
_cell.length_c   1.000
_cell.angle_alpha   90.00
_cell.angle_beta   90.00
_cell.angle_gamma   90.00
#
_symmetry.space_group_name_H-M   'P 1'
#
loop_
_entity.id
_entity.type
_entity.pdbx_description
1 polymer ?
#
loop_
_entity_poly.entity_id
_entity_poly.type
_entity_poly.pdbx_seq_one_letter_code
_entity_poly.pdbx_strand_id
1 'polypeptide(L)'
;MKKYVPKLIPKEHRVLPDYFKESIETTPNKAENTGDLLWNVLSLLSILAAIIVFSYHVGFSLSLLLFAFFASSWGKNRLERLLKFRFVPTLKLCTLGIMSFILIGNGFQYRDRIKQAEEDKRIAALAEQKAEVEAKRREVQRLDSVRTYLSKADNLLEKGAYAKAIYFYNQSGRFVSTDETDTQHRLHEGLANSYVRTKQYKLALQHYDELSRTSSLNGEQLYQQALCYQQVGRKTEAIAGFRQASEAGHRQATKLYDKLNPLVRKLLYYQTVCCDGSYSPSNAKGRGACSHHGGVCNWNKPIYETYRKYDVNGL
;
A
#
# COMPACT_ATOMS: atom_id res chain seq x y z
N MET A 1 76.12 -5.62 81.46
CA MET A 1 75.10 -6.70 81.46
C MET A 1 74.50 -6.83 82.84
N LYS A 2 73.27 -6.36 83.07
CA LYS A 2 72.53 -6.64 84.32
C LYS A 2 71.58 -7.80 84.05
N LYS A 3 71.90 -8.97 84.60
CA LYS A 3 71.09 -10.19 84.56
C LYS A 3 69.81 -9.94 85.38
N TYR A 4 68.65 -10.15 84.75
CA TYR A 4 67.35 -10.07 85.41
C TYR A 4 67.15 -11.31 86.29
N VAL A 5 66.73 -11.12 87.54
CA VAL A 5 66.40 -12.24 88.44
C VAL A 5 64.92 -12.57 88.26
N PRO A 6 64.54 -13.80 87.84
CA PRO A 6 63.14 -14.13 87.64
C PRO A 6 62.41 -14.33 88.98
N LYS A 7 61.15 -13.88 89.04
CA LYS A 7 60.17 -14.05 90.15
C LYS A 7 60.32 -13.11 91.37
N LEU A 8 60.66 -11.84 91.14
CA LEU A 8 60.68 -10.82 92.22
C LEU A 8 59.29 -10.44 92.79
N ILE A 9 58.19 -10.71 92.08
CA ILE A 9 56.85 -10.28 92.50
C ILE A 9 55.97 -11.50 92.82
N PRO A 10 55.47 -11.62 94.07
CA PRO A 10 54.52 -12.66 94.48
C PRO A 10 53.26 -12.67 93.62
N LYS A 11 52.66 -13.85 93.41
CA LYS A 11 51.51 -14.05 92.49
C LYS A 11 50.31 -13.14 92.84
N GLU A 12 50.12 -12.84 94.11
CA GLU A 12 49.02 -12.01 94.63
C GLU A 12 49.18 -10.50 94.35
N HIS A 13 50.37 -10.04 93.99
CA HIS A 13 50.64 -8.64 93.60
C HIS A 13 50.81 -8.45 92.08
N ARG A 14 50.39 -9.43 91.27
CA ARG A 14 50.28 -9.27 89.82
C ARG A 14 48.95 -8.63 89.46
N VAL A 15 48.95 -7.31 89.38
CA VAL A 15 47.81 -6.51 88.89
C VAL A 15 48.00 -6.29 87.38
N LEU A 16 47.15 -6.64 86.41
CA LEU A 16 45.95 -7.48 86.23
C LEU A 16 46.06 -7.95 84.75
N PRO A 17 45.89 -9.24 84.37
CA PRO A 17 45.99 -9.65 82.96
C PRO A 17 44.86 -9.07 82.08
N ASP A 18 43.79 -8.56 82.70
CA ASP A 18 42.66 -7.94 82.00
C ASP A 18 42.86 -6.47 81.62
N TYR A 19 43.93 -5.81 82.09
CA TYR A 19 44.21 -4.41 81.75
C TYR A 19 44.65 -4.23 80.28
N PHE A 20 45.07 -5.31 79.62
CA PHE A 20 45.51 -5.34 78.22
C PHE A 20 44.54 -6.09 77.29
N LYS A 21 43.27 -6.22 77.67
CA LYS A 21 42.26 -6.52 76.65
C LYS A 21 42.06 -5.27 75.83
N GLU A 22 42.46 -5.32 74.55
CA GLU A 22 41.91 -4.44 73.53
C GLU A 22 40.40 -4.38 73.79
N SER A 23 39.89 -3.21 74.16
CA SER A 23 38.46 -2.99 74.09
C SER A 23 38.10 -3.27 72.64
N ILE A 24 37.41 -4.38 72.40
CA ILE A 24 36.63 -4.51 71.18
C ILE A 24 35.73 -3.29 71.23
N GLU A 25 36.08 -2.26 70.44
CA GLU A 25 35.13 -1.25 70.06
C GLU A 25 34.02 -2.02 69.37
N THR A 26 33.04 -2.45 70.16
CA THR A 26 31.72 -2.77 69.65
C THR A 26 31.28 -1.46 69.04
N THR A 27 31.50 -1.34 67.73
CA THR A 27 30.90 -0.30 66.91
C THR A 27 29.46 -0.22 67.35
N PRO A 28 28.98 0.89 67.91
CA PRO A 28 27.61 0.95 68.35
C PRO A 28 26.78 0.60 67.13
N ASN A 29 25.95 -0.44 67.24
CA ASN A 29 24.98 -0.79 66.21
C ASN A 29 24.26 0.50 65.88
N LYS A 30 24.52 0.99 64.66
CA LYS A 30 24.10 2.29 64.18
C LYS A 30 22.59 2.30 64.30
N ALA A 31 22.05 2.91 65.36
CA ALA A 31 20.61 3.13 65.47
C ALA A 31 20.23 3.81 64.16
N GLU A 32 19.41 3.15 63.35
CA GLU A 32 18.99 3.68 62.05
C GLU A 32 18.34 5.03 62.31
N ASN A 33 19.10 6.08 62.00
CA ASN A 33 18.70 7.44 62.25
C ASN A 33 17.56 7.69 61.28
N THR A 34 16.32 7.68 61.77
CA THR A 34 15.10 7.72 60.94
C THR A 34 15.10 8.89 59.95
N GLY A 35 15.76 9.99 60.30
CA GLY A 35 16.02 11.12 59.40
C GLY A 35 16.90 10.80 58.19
N ASP A 36 17.93 9.96 58.33
CA ASP A 36 18.82 9.57 57.22
C ASP A 36 18.11 8.64 56.21
N LEU A 37 17.17 7.81 56.69
CA LEU A 37 16.34 6.96 55.83
C LEU A 37 15.43 7.81 54.93
N LEU A 38 14.77 8.83 55.49
CA LEU A 38 13.91 9.75 54.74
C LEU A 38 14.67 10.50 53.64
N TRP A 39 15.89 10.98 53.91
CA TRP A 39 16.72 11.66 52.90
C TRP A 39 17.18 10.73 51.77
N ASN A 40 17.47 9.46 52.08
CA ASN A 40 17.81 8.47 51.07
C ASN A 40 16.61 8.12 50.18
N VAL A 41 15.41 7.99 50.76
CA VAL A 41 14.17 7.77 50.00
C VAL A 41 13.86 8.96 49.08
N LEU A 42 13.97 10.18 49.58
CA LEU A 42 13.77 11.41 48.79
C LEU A 42 14.77 11.52 47.63
N SER A 43 16.03 11.14 47.88
CA SER A 43 17.07 11.05 46.85
C SER A 43 16.70 10.03 45.76
N LEU A 44 16.21 8.84 46.14
CA LEU A 44 15.82 7.81 45.16
C LEU A 44 14.64 8.26 44.29
N LEU A 45 13.62 8.89 44.90
CA LEU A 45 12.49 9.46 44.15
C LEU A 45 12.94 10.56 43.18
N SER A 46 13.88 11.42 43.61
CA SER A 46 14.43 12.48 42.76
C SER A 46 15.23 11.91 41.59
N ILE A 47 15.98 10.83 41.78
CA ILE A 47 16.70 10.12 40.69
C ILE A 47 15.70 9.52 39.70
N LEU A 48 14.63 8.87 40.18
CA LEU A 48 13.61 8.29 39.31
C LEU A 48 12.88 9.38 38.50
N ALA A 49 12.54 10.50 39.12
CA ALA A 49 11.98 11.66 38.43
C ALA A 49 12.96 12.24 37.39
N ALA A 50 14.25 12.29 37.71
CA ALA A 50 15.27 12.77 36.77
C ALA A 50 15.34 11.93 35.49
N ILE A 51 15.22 10.60 35.60
CA ILE A 51 15.24 9.69 34.45
C ILE A 51 14.04 9.95 33.52
N ILE A 52 12.84 10.15 34.09
CA ILE A 52 11.61 10.42 33.32
C ILE A 52 11.71 11.77 32.60
N VAL A 53 12.25 12.78 33.27
CA VAL A 53 12.36 14.16 32.78
C VAL A 53 13.48 14.36 31.75
N PHE A 54 14.50 13.49 31.77
CA PHE A 54 15.73 13.65 30.99
C PHE A 54 15.48 13.88 29.49
N SER A 55 14.51 13.16 28.91
CA SER A 55 14.15 13.27 27.49
C SER A 55 13.48 14.58 27.12
N TYR A 56 12.92 15.31 28.09
CA TYR A 56 12.19 16.56 27.88
C TYR A 56 13.01 17.79 28.27
N HIS A 57 13.76 17.74 29.38
CA HIS A 57 14.59 18.85 29.83
C HIS A 57 15.82 18.38 30.62
N VAL A 58 16.96 18.26 29.92
CA VAL A 58 18.25 17.80 30.48
C VAL A 58 18.68 18.62 31.70
N GLY A 59 18.48 19.95 31.68
CA GLY A 59 18.87 20.83 32.79
C GLY A 59 18.07 20.60 34.08
N PHE A 60 16.79 20.22 33.97
CA PHE A 60 15.95 19.94 35.14
C PHE A 60 16.27 18.55 35.71
N SER A 61 16.49 17.57 34.83
CA SER A 61 16.98 16.24 35.20
C SER A 61 18.34 16.30 35.92
N LEU A 62 19.30 17.06 35.39
CA LEU A 62 20.61 17.23 36.03
C LEU A 62 20.49 17.90 37.42
N SER A 63 19.60 18.89 37.54
CA SER A 63 19.32 19.55 38.82
C SER A 63 18.73 18.59 39.86
N LEU A 64 17.84 17.67 39.45
CA LEU A 64 17.29 16.62 40.30
C LEU A 64 18.36 15.60 40.74
N LEU A 65 19.27 15.22 39.83
CA LEU A 65 20.38 14.31 40.15
C LEU A 65 21.37 14.95 41.12
N LEU A 66 21.70 16.24 40.93
CA LEU A 66 22.54 17.00 41.86
C LEU A 66 21.86 17.10 43.24
N PHE A 67 20.58 17.49 43.29
CA PHE A 67 19.83 17.51 44.54
C PHE A 67 19.84 16.14 45.25
N ALA A 68 19.60 15.05 44.52
CA ALA A 68 19.64 13.69 45.04
C ALA A 68 21.02 13.31 45.60
N PHE A 69 22.10 13.64 44.89
CA PHE A 69 23.47 13.37 45.32
C PHE A 69 23.80 14.03 46.66
N PHE A 70 23.44 15.31 46.84
CA PHE A 70 23.69 16.05 48.08
C PHE A 70 22.71 15.68 49.21
N ALA A 71 21.49 15.25 48.88
CA ALA A 71 20.52 14.76 49.85
C ALA A 71 20.91 13.38 50.41
N SER A 72 21.44 12.49 49.57
CA SER A 72 21.81 11.12 49.95
C SER A 72 22.95 11.05 50.96
N SER A 73 22.82 10.15 51.92
CA SER A 73 23.89 9.78 52.85
C SER A 73 25.16 9.29 52.13
N TRP A 74 25.02 8.65 50.97
CA TRP A 74 26.14 8.17 50.17
C TRP A 74 26.96 9.33 49.58
N GLY A 75 26.29 10.31 48.94
CA GLY A 75 26.96 11.45 48.32
C GLY A 75 27.63 12.35 49.34
N LYS A 76 26.98 12.60 50.49
CA LYS A 76 27.58 13.27 51.64
C LYS A 76 28.88 12.59 52.08
N ASN A 77 28.83 11.29 52.38
CA ASN A 77 30.00 10.54 52.87
C ASN A 77 31.14 10.47 51.83
N ARG A 78 30.81 10.60 50.53
CA ARG A 78 31.81 10.66 49.47
C ARG A 78 32.51 12.02 49.42
N LEU A 79 31.77 13.11 49.52
CA LEU A 79 32.31 14.48 49.57
C LEU A 79 33.21 14.71 50.78
N GLU A 80 32.76 14.30 51.97
CA GLU A 80 33.54 14.45 53.21
C GLU A 80 34.89 13.72 53.12
N ARG A 81 34.92 12.52 52.51
CA ARG A 81 36.15 11.75 52.28
C ARG A 81 37.07 12.37 51.23
N LEU A 82 36.51 12.87 50.13
CA LEU A 82 37.29 13.44 49.03
C LEU A 82 37.93 14.78 49.40
N LEU A 83 37.16 15.66 50.05
CA LEU A 83 37.58 17.03 50.38
C LEU A 83 38.13 17.15 51.81
N LYS A 84 38.20 16.05 52.57
CA LYS A 84 38.72 15.98 53.95
C LYS A 84 38.10 17.04 54.88
N PHE A 85 36.79 17.23 54.80
CA PHE A 85 36.05 18.14 55.69
C PHE A 85 34.76 17.50 56.20
N ARG A 86 34.18 18.07 57.26
CA ARG A 86 32.92 17.60 57.85
C ARG A 86 31.77 18.49 57.39
N PHE A 87 30.70 17.89 56.86
CA PHE A 87 29.53 18.62 56.38
C PHE A 87 28.66 19.05 57.56
N VAL A 88 28.90 20.28 58.05
CA VAL A 88 28.16 20.88 59.18
C VAL A 88 26.68 21.07 58.79
N PRO A 89 25.72 20.89 59.72
CA PRO A 89 24.30 21.02 59.41
C PRO A 89 23.89 22.35 58.74
N THR A 90 24.52 23.47 59.12
CA THR A 90 24.28 24.79 58.51
C THR A 90 24.71 24.86 57.06
N LEU A 91 25.91 24.35 56.74
CA LEU A 91 26.42 24.27 55.38
C LEU A 91 25.55 23.34 54.51
N LYS A 92 25.10 22.21 55.07
CA LYS A 92 24.15 21.30 54.39
C LYS A 92 22.86 22.02 54.01
N LEU A 93 22.27 22.75 54.95
CA LEU A 93 21.05 23.50 54.70
C LEU A 93 21.23 24.57 53.62
N CYS A 94 22.34 25.34 53.66
CA CYS A 94 22.66 26.32 52.62
C CYS A 94 22.82 25.68 51.24
N THR A 95 23.58 24.58 51.12
CA THR A 95 23.77 23.89 49.83
C THR A 95 22.48 23.32 49.26
N LEU A 96 21.64 22.69 50.10
CA LEU A 96 20.34 22.18 49.68
C LEU A 96 19.37 23.30 49.32
N GLY A 97 19.42 24.44 50.03
CA GLY A 97 18.65 25.64 49.68
C GLY A 97 19.01 26.20 48.31
N ILE A 98 20.30 26.32 48.00
CA ILE A 98 20.78 26.76 46.68
C ILE A 98 20.35 25.78 45.59
N MET A 99 20.51 24.47 45.82
CA MET A 99 20.08 23.44 44.86
C MET A 99 18.56 23.43 44.67
N SER A 100 17.79 23.65 45.73
CA SER A 100 16.33 23.75 45.67
C SER A 100 15.90 24.97 44.85
N PHE A 101 16.59 26.11 44.99
CA PHE A 101 16.33 27.30 44.17
C PHE A 101 16.60 27.05 42.68
N ILE A 102 17.73 26.43 42.33
CA ILE A 102 18.08 26.06 40.95
C ILE A 102 17.07 25.03 40.39
N LEU A 103 16.67 24.07 41.21
CA LEU A 103 15.68 23.06 40.86
C LEU A 103 14.32 23.68 40.53
N ILE A 104 13.85 24.62 41.34
CA ILE A 104 12.58 25.34 41.12
C ILE A 104 12.64 26.14 39.81
N GLY A 105 13.73 26.87 39.55
CA GLY A 105 13.91 27.65 38.33
C GLY A 105 13.86 26.79 37.06
N ASN A 106 14.58 25.66 37.04
CA ASN A 106 14.53 24.70 35.93
C ASN A 106 13.17 23.98 35.83
N GLY A 107 12.45 23.81 36.95
CA GLY A 107 11.12 23.22 36.98
C GLY A 107 10.07 24.06 36.26
N PHE A 108 10.14 25.39 36.36
CA PHE A 108 9.28 26.29 35.57
C PHE A 108 9.55 26.15 34.06
N GLN A 109 10.83 26.14 33.66
CA GLN A 109 11.21 25.97 32.25
C GLN A 109 10.74 24.61 31.68
N TYR A 110 10.89 23.53 32.45
CA TYR A 110 10.37 22.20 32.08
C TYR A 110 8.85 22.23 31.88
N ARG A 111 8.10 22.87 32.78
CA ARG A 111 6.64 23.00 32.66
C ARG A 111 6.23 23.77 31.41
N ASP A 112 6.93 24.84 31.08
CA ASP A 112 6.63 25.64 29.88
C ASP A 112 6.96 24.87 28.60
N ARG A 113 8.06 24.13 28.58
CA ARG A 113 8.41 23.22 27.45
C ARG A 113 7.36 22.13 27.24
N ILE A 114 6.81 21.56 28.30
CA ILE A 114 5.72 20.56 28.18
C ILE A 114 4.47 21.21 27.58
N LYS A 115 4.06 22.39 28.07
CA LYS A 115 2.89 23.09 27.54
C LYS A 115 3.05 23.40 26.05
N GLN A 116 4.21 23.90 25.64
CA GLN A 116 4.53 24.14 24.23
C GLN A 116 4.44 22.86 23.41
N ALA A 117 5.06 21.77 23.87
CA ALA A 117 5.00 20.49 23.18
C ALA A 117 3.58 19.92 23.07
N GLU A 118 2.71 20.19 24.05
CA GLU A 118 1.30 19.79 24.00
C GLU A 118 0.50 20.66 23.03
N GLU A 119 0.73 21.98 23.02
CA GLU A 119 0.12 22.91 22.06
C GLU A 119 0.54 22.59 20.63
N ASP A 120 1.83 22.33 20.38
CA ASP A 120 2.34 21.94 19.07
C ASP A 120 1.69 20.65 18.57
N LYS A 121 1.52 19.65 19.45
CA LYS A 121 0.79 18.42 19.13
C LYS A 121 -0.67 18.69 18.76
N ARG A 122 -1.35 19.59 19.48
CA ARG A 122 -2.73 19.99 19.18
C ARG A 122 -2.83 20.71 17.84
N ILE A 123 -1.89 21.60 17.54
CA ILE A 123 -1.81 22.32 16.27
C ILE A 123 -1.53 21.34 15.12
N ALA A 124 -0.62 20.39 15.30
CA ALA A 124 -0.32 19.36 14.32
C ALA A 124 -1.53 18.47 14.03
N ALA A 125 -2.24 18.00 15.08
CA ALA A 125 -3.46 17.20 14.92
C ALA A 125 -4.57 18.00 14.20
N LEU A 126 -4.73 19.29 14.52
CA LEU A 126 -5.68 20.15 13.82
C LEU A 126 -5.29 20.37 12.35
N ALA A 127 -3.99 20.51 12.06
CA ALA A 127 -3.49 20.65 10.69
C ALA A 127 -3.71 19.37 9.88
N GLU A 128 -3.49 18.20 10.47
CA GLU A 128 -3.77 16.90 9.85
C GLU A 128 -5.27 16.73 9.57
N GLN A 129 -6.14 17.05 10.54
CA GLN A 129 -7.58 17.00 10.35
C GLN A 129 -8.05 17.96 9.24
N LYS A 130 -7.50 19.18 9.18
CA LYS A 130 -7.80 20.12 8.11
C LYS A 130 -7.34 19.60 6.75
N ALA A 131 -6.15 19.02 6.66
CA ALA A 131 -5.63 18.42 5.44
C ALA A 131 -6.51 17.25 4.96
N GLU A 132 -6.99 16.40 5.86
CA GLU A 132 -7.91 15.31 5.55
C GLU A 132 -9.25 15.83 5.00
N VAL A 133 -9.83 16.85 5.66
CA VAL A 133 -11.08 17.50 5.21
C VAL A 133 -10.90 18.16 3.84
N GLU A 134 -9.76 18.84 3.61
CA GLU A 134 -9.44 19.44 2.32
C GLU A 134 -9.26 18.40 1.23
N ALA A 135 -8.58 17.28 1.53
CA ALA A 135 -8.42 16.17 0.58
C ALA A 135 -9.79 15.57 0.20
N LYS A 136 -10.66 15.32 1.18
CA LYS A 136 -12.04 14.87 0.94
C LYS A 136 -12.82 15.88 0.10
N ARG A 137 -12.69 17.18 0.39
CA ARG A 137 -13.36 18.24 -0.39
C ARG A 137 -12.89 18.26 -1.85
N ARG A 138 -11.58 18.16 -2.08
CA ARG A 138 -11.00 18.10 -3.43
C ARG A 138 -11.50 16.87 -4.19
N GLU A 139 -11.60 15.74 -3.51
CA GLU A 139 -12.10 14.50 -4.10
C GLU A 139 -13.59 14.62 -4.49
N VAL A 140 -14.42 15.21 -3.63
CA VAL A 140 -15.82 15.49 -3.97
C VAL A 140 -15.93 16.42 -5.19
N GLN A 141 -15.09 17.45 -5.27
CA GLN A 141 -15.06 18.35 -6.43
C GLN A 141 -14.62 17.65 -7.72
N ARG A 142 -13.65 16.72 -7.63
CA ARG A 142 -13.23 15.86 -8.75
C ARG A 142 -14.42 15.03 -9.25
N LEU A 143 -15.09 14.31 -8.34
CA LEU A 143 -16.24 13.47 -8.65
C LEU A 143 -17.41 14.26 -9.24
N ASP A 144 -17.70 15.45 -8.70
CA ASP A 144 -18.74 16.34 -9.24
C ASP A 144 -18.42 16.79 -10.67
N SER A 145 -17.14 17.12 -10.93
CA SER A 145 -16.67 17.48 -12.27
C SER A 145 -16.82 16.33 -13.26
N VAL A 146 -16.38 15.11 -12.90
CA VAL A 146 -16.55 13.90 -13.71
C VAL A 146 -18.02 13.67 -14.04
N ARG A 147 -18.89 13.63 -13.02
CA ARG A 147 -20.32 13.38 -13.19
C ARG A 147 -21.00 14.42 -14.07
N THR A 148 -20.68 15.69 -13.85
CA THR A 148 -21.23 16.81 -14.62
C THR A 148 -20.83 16.71 -16.10
N TYR A 149 -19.55 16.45 -16.38
CA TYR A 149 -19.08 16.34 -17.76
C TYR A 149 -19.60 15.09 -18.47
N LEU A 150 -19.64 13.93 -17.82
CA LEU A 150 -20.21 12.71 -18.40
C LEU A 150 -21.70 12.87 -18.69
N SER A 151 -22.48 13.42 -17.75
CA SER A 151 -23.92 13.64 -17.95
C SER A 151 -24.19 14.57 -19.13
N LYS A 152 -23.43 15.66 -19.26
CA LYS A 152 -23.51 16.56 -20.42
C LYS A 152 -23.12 15.85 -21.72
N ALA A 153 -22.06 15.06 -21.70
CA ALA A 153 -21.58 14.33 -22.87
C ALA A 153 -22.61 13.31 -23.35
N ASP A 154 -23.20 12.52 -22.45
CA ASP A 154 -24.24 11.54 -22.76
C ASP A 154 -25.50 12.20 -23.33
N ASN A 155 -25.96 13.31 -22.73
CA ASN A 155 -27.09 14.07 -23.28
C ASN A 155 -26.83 14.59 -24.69
N LEU A 156 -25.59 15.00 -24.98
CA LEU A 156 -25.19 15.44 -26.31
C LEU A 156 -25.06 14.27 -27.29
N LEU A 157 -24.59 13.11 -26.82
CA LEU A 157 -24.55 11.88 -27.60
C LEU A 157 -25.96 11.47 -28.06
N GLU A 158 -26.93 11.47 -27.14
CA GLU A 158 -28.34 11.17 -27.42
C GLU A 158 -28.95 12.13 -28.44
N LYS A 159 -28.58 13.42 -28.37
CA LYS A 159 -28.99 14.46 -29.33
C LYS A 159 -28.26 14.39 -30.67
N GLY A 160 -27.32 13.47 -30.85
CA GLY A 160 -26.50 13.34 -32.06
C GLY A 160 -25.43 14.43 -32.23
N ALA A 161 -25.16 15.23 -31.20
CA ALA A 161 -24.16 16.31 -31.21
C ALA A 161 -22.75 15.76 -30.91
N TYR A 162 -22.30 14.79 -31.71
CA TYR A 162 -21.12 13.95 -31.43
C TYR A 162 -19.82 14.73 -31.19
N ALA A 163 -19.54 15.78 -31.97
CA ALA A 163 -18.33 16.59 -31.77
C ALA A 163 -18.29 17.29 -30.40
N LYS A 164 -19.45 17.75 -29.91
CA LYS A 164 -19.56 18.36 -28.58
C LYS A 164 -19.52 17.29 -27.49
N ALA A 165 -20.10 16.11 -27.72
CA ALA A 165 -20.00 14.98 -26.80
C ALA A 165 -18.53 14.59 -26.58
N ILE A 166 -17.74 14.44 -27.66
CA ILE A 166 -16.29 14.16 -27.58
C ILE A 166 -15.57 15.18 -26.70
N TYR A 167 -15.87 16.47 -26.88
CA TYR A 167 -15.27 17.53 -26.07
C TYR A 167 -15.51 17.29 -24.57
N PHE A 168 -16.76 17.04 -24.16
CA PHE A 168 -17.09 16.85 -22.76
C PHE A 168 -16.61 15.52 -22.18
N TYR A 169 -16.61 14.44 -22.97
CA TYR A 169 -15.96 13.19 -22.58
C TYR A 169 -14.46 13.41 -22.33
N ASN A 170 -13.75 14.10 -23.22
CA ASN A 170 -12.34 14.41 -23.02
C ASN A 170 -12.09 15.30 -21.80
N GLN A 171 -12.99 16.25 -21.49
CA GLN A 171 -12.89 17.01 -20.24
C GLN A 171 -13.09 16.11 -19.02
N SER A 172 -14.05 15.19 -19.05
CA SER A 172 -14.27 14.22 -17.98
C SER A 172 -13.04 13.34 -17.75
N GLY A 173 -12.44 12.81 -18.82
CA GLY A 173 -11.28 11.93 -18.76
C GLY A 173 -10.05 12.52 -18.06
N ARG A 174 -9.98 13.84 -17.89
CA ARG A 174 -8.91 14.51 -17.11
C ARG A 174 -9.03 14.31 -15.60
N PHE A 175 -10.23 13.95 -15.13
CA PHE A 175 -10.56 13.81 -13.73
C PHE A 175 -10.86 12.37 -13.33
N VAL A 176 -11.07 11.45 -14.28
CA VAL A 176 -11.35 10.03 -14.00
C VAL A 176 -10.10 9.34 -13.45
N SER A 177 -10.25 8.62 -12.35
CA SER A 177 -9.17 7.81 -11.75
C SER A 177 -9.07 6.44 -12.43
N THR A 178 -7.89 5.82 -12.36
CA THR A 178 -7.65 4.47 -12.87
C THR A 178 -8.44 3.39 -12.14
N ASP A 179 -8.86 3.68 -10.91
CA ASP A 179 -9.57 2.72 -10.05
C ASP A 179 -11.09 2.66 -10.38
N GLU A 180 -11.61 3.63 -11.15
CA GLU A 180 -13.04 3.80 -11.43
C GLU A 180 -13.44 3.06 -12.72
N THR A 181 -13.33 1.73 -12.73
CA THR A 181 -13.52 0.89 -13.93
C THR A 181 -14.84 1.11 -14.67
N ASP A 182 -15.97 1.24 -13.96
CA ASP A 182 -17.28 1.52 -14.56
C ASP A 182 -17.33 2.90 -15.25
N THR A 183 -16.74 3.92 -14.61
CA THR A 183 -16.69 5.28 -15.15
C THR A 183 -15.78 5.34 -16.37
N GLN A 184 -14.64 4.63 -16.34
CA GLN A 184 -13.76 4.48 -17.49
C GLN A 184 -14.45 3.76 -18.65
N HIS A 185 -15.17 2.68 -18.36
CA HIS A 185 -15.92 1.94 -19.37
C HIS A 185 -16.94 2.85 -20.06
N ARG A 186 -17.79 3.56 -19.29
CA ARG A 186 -18.77 4.52 -19.83
C ARG A 186 -18.10 5.63 -20.65
N LEU A 187 -16.97 6.17 -20.17
CA LEU A 187 -16.21 7.19 -20.90
C LEU A 187 -15.71 6.67 -22.25
N HIS A 188 -15.07 5.50 -22.27
CA HIS A 188 -14.52 4.92 -23.50
C HIS A 188 -15.61 4.48 -24.47
N GLU A 189 -16.73 3.96 -23.99
CA GLU A 189 -17.89 3.65 -24.81
C GLU A 189 -18.47 4.90 -25.48
N GLY A 190 -18.68 5.97 -24.71
CA GLY A 190 -19.17 7.25 -25.23
C GLY A 190 -18.24 7.87 -26.28
N LEU A 191 -16.93 7.84 -26.04
CA LEU A 191 -15.91 8.31 -26.99
C LEU A 191 -15.87 7.45 -28.25
N ALA A 192 -15.80 6.12 -28.13
CA ALA A 192 -15.78 5.21 -29.26
C ALA A 192 -16.99 5.43 -30.17
N ASN A 193 -18.20 5.45 -29.58
CA ASN A 193 -19.44 5.70 -30.30
C ASN A 193 -19.44 7.06 -31.01
N SER A 194 -18.96 8.11 -30.33
CA SER A 194 -18.89 9.46 -30.93
C SER A 194 -17.87 9.54 -32.07
N TYR A 195 -16.71 8.89 -31.93
CA TYR A 195 -15.68 8.87 -32.96
C TYR A 195 -16.11 8.07 -34.19
N VAL A 196 -16.84 6.96 -34.02
CA VAL A 196 -17.45 6.21 -35.14
C VAL A 196 -18.39 7.12 -35.93
N ARG A 197 -19.28 7.84 -35.23
CA ARG A 197 -20.27 8.72 -35.86
C ARG A 197 -19.65 9.92 -36.58
N THR A 198 -18.50 10.38 -36.10
CA THR A 198 -17.71 11.45 -36.74
C THR A 198 -16.67 10.93 -37.74
N LYS A 199 -16.67 9.62 -38.05
CA LYS A 199 -15.78 8.94 -39.00
C LYS A 199 -14.29 8.98 -38.62
N GLN A 200 -13.98 9.22 -37.35
CA GLN A 200 -12.62 9.21 -36.82
C GLN A 200 -12.23 7.79 -36.38
N TYR A 201 -12.22 6.85 -37.34
CA TYR A 201 -12.14 5.41 -37.06
C TYR A 201 -10.86 4.99 -36.32
N LYS A 202 -9.73 5.66 -36.55
CA LYS A 202 -8.47 5.36 -35.83
C LYS A 202 -8.58 5.64 -34.32
N LEU A 203 -9.19 6.76 -33.95
CA LEU A 203 -9.40 7.13 -32.54
C LEU A 203 -10.47 6.25 -31.89
N ALA A 204 -11.53 5.89 -32.64
CA ALA A 204 -12.52 4.93 -32.18
C ALA A 204 -11.89 3.58 -31.83
N LEU A 205 -10.98 3.07 -32.66
CA LEU A 205 -10.29 1.80 -32.40
C LEU A 205 -9.47 1.85 -31.11
N GLN A 206 -8.77 2.94 -30.82
CA GLN A 206 -8.03 3.08 -29.55
C GLN A 206 -8.94 2.88 -28.34
N HIS A 207 -10.15 3.43 -28.38
CA HIS A 207 -11.10 3.26 -27.29
C HIS A 207 -11.77 1.88 -27.25
N TYR A 208 -12.01 1.24 -28.40
CA TYR A 208 -12.44 -0.16 -28.42
C TYR A 208 -11.36 -1.10 -27.88
N ASP A 209 -10.09 -0.82 -28.13
CA ASP A 209 -8.97 -1.58 -27.58
C ASP A 209 -8.96 -1.48 -26.05
N GLU A 210 -9.14 -0.28 -25.47
CA GLU A 210 -9.26 -0.12 -24.02
C GLU A 210 -10.51 -0.81 -23.45
N LEU A 211 -11.66 -0.72 -24.12
CA LEU A 211 -12.87 -1.44 -23.70
C LEU A 211 -12.64 -2.95 -23.66
N SER A 212 -12.04 -3.51 -24.71
CA SER A 212 -11.76 -4.96 -24.82
C SER A 212 -10.80 -5.49 -23.76
N ARG A 213 -9.97 -4.64 -23.16
CA ARG A 213 -9.10 -5.02 -22.03
C ARG A 213 -9.85 -5.11 -20.71
N THR A 214 -10.90 -4.30 -20.54
CA THR A 214 -11.64 -4.17 -19.27
C THR A 214 -12.89 -5.04 -19.22
N SER A 215 -13.56 -5.22 -20.35
CA SER A 215 -14.82 -5.95 -20.46
C SER A 215 -14.93 -6.66 -21.81
N SER A 216 -15.75 -7.71 -21.86
CA SER A 216 -16.12 -8.33 -23.13
C SER A 216 -17.04 -7.40 -23.91
N LEU A 217 -16.69 -7.13 -25.17
CA LEU A 217 -17.53 -6.32 -26.05
C LEU A 217 -18.84 -7.03 -26.40
N ASN A 218 -19.94 -6.29 -26.41
CA ASN A 218 -21.23 -6.81 -26.87
C ASN A 218 -21.29 -6.87 -28.42
N GLY A 219 -22.30 -7.55 -28.96
CA GLY A 219 -22.42 -7.76 -30.42
C GLY A 219 -22.48 -6.46 -31.25
N GLU A 220 -23.05 -5.38 -30.71
CA GLU A 220 -23.08 -4.06 -31.35
C GLU A 220 -21.70 -3.40 -31.35
N GLN A 221 -21.02 -3.39 -30.20
CA GLN A 221 -19.67 -2.84 -30.07
C GLN A 221 -18.67 -3.59 -30.95
N LEU A 222 -18.73 -4.92 -31.01
CA LEU A 222 -17.94 -5.75 -31.92
C LEU A 222 -18.19 -5.37 -33.38
N TYR A 223 -19.46 -5.15 -33.75
CA TYR A 223 -19.82 -4.71 -35.09
C TYR A 223 -19.24 -3.32 -35.42
N GLN A 224 -19.33 -2.36 -34.50
CA GLN A 224 -18.79 -1.02 -34.71
C GLN A 224 -17.25 -1.01 -34.76
N GLN A 225 -16.58 -1.82 -33.94
CA GLN A 225 -15.14 -2.01 -34.01
C GLN A 225 -14.71 -2.63 -35.36
N ALA A 226 -15.42 -3.68 -35.80
CA ALA A 226 -15.18 -4.31 -37.11
C ALA A 226 -15.39 -3.34 -38.28
N LEU A 227 -16.41 -2.48 -38.18
CA LEU A 227 -16.63 -1.39 -39.13
C LEU A 227 -15.44 -0.43 -39.15
N CYS A 228 -14.90 -0.05 -37.98
CA CYS A 228 -13.71 0.79 -37.91
C CYS A 228 -12.51 0.11 -38.58
N TYR A 229 -12.26 -1.18 -38.34
CA TYR A 229 -11.20 -1.92 -39.01
C TYR A 229 -11.37 -1.91 -40.54
N GLN A 230 -12.60 -2.10 -41.02
CA GLN A 230 -12.90 -2.05 -42.45
C GLN A 230 -12.56 -0.68 -43.05
N GLN A 231 -12.95 0.41 -42.39
CA GLN A 231 -12.72 1.77 -42.88
C GLN A 231 -11.25 2.19 -42.82
N VAL A 232 -10.48 1.65 -41.87
CA VAL A 232 -9.02 1.88 -41.78
C VAL A 232 -8.25 1.00 -42.79
N GLY A 233 -8.88 -0.01 -43.39
CA GLY A 233 -8.29 -0.91 -44.38
C GLY A 233 -7.72 -2.21 -43.80
N ARG A 234 -7.93 -2.47 -42.51
CA ARG A 234 -7.56 -3.70 -41.80
C ARG A 234 -8.58 -4.81 -42.08
N LYS A 235 -8.56 -5.35 -43.31
CA LYS A 235 -9.61 -6.23 -43.85
C LYS A 235 -9.75 -7.55 -43.08
N THR A 236 -8.63 -8.16 -42.69
CA THR A 236 -8.59 -9.44 -41.97
C THR A 236 -9.28 -9.34 -40.62
N GLU A 237 -8.92 -8.32 -39.84
CA GLU A 237 -9.49 -8.05 -38.52
C GLU A 237 -10.95 -7.61 -38.62
N ALA A 238 -11.32 -6.89 -39.68
CA ALA A 238 -12.72 -6.55 -39.94
C ALA A 238 -13.57 -7.81 -40.17
N ILE A 239 -13.10 -8.76 -40.99
CA ILE A 239 -13.86 -10.01 -41.25
C ILE A 239 -13.97 -10.84 -39.97
N ALA A 240 -12.88 -10.95 -39.20
CA ALA A 240 -12.89 -11.65 -37.91
C ALA A 240 -13.87 -10.97 -36.92
N GLY A 241 -13.84 -9.65 -36.80
CA GLY A 241 -14.75 -8.90 -35.94
C GLY A 241 -16.22 -9.02 -36.38
N PHE A 242 -16.52 -8.98 -37.69
CA PHE A 242 -17.88 -9.19 -38.18
C PHE A 242 -18.39 -10.60 -37.90
N ARG A 243 -17.51 -11.61 -37.93
CA ARG A 243 -17.85 -12.96 -37.51
C ARG A 243 -18.21 -13.00 -36.02
N GLN A 244 -17.36 -12.45 -35.15
CA GLN A 244 -17.61 -12.42 -33.71
C GLN A 244 -18.93 -11.69 -33.39
N ALA A 245 -19.17 -10.54 -34.02
CA ALA A 245 -20.44 -9.82 -33.89
C ALA A 245 -21.65 -10.64 -34.40
N SER A 246 -21.47 -11.40 -35.50
CA SER A 246 -22.49 -12.32 -36.02
C SER A 246 -22.79 -13.48 -35.06
N GLU A 247 -21.76 -14.07 -34.45
CA GLU A 247 -21.89 -15.13 -33.44
C GLU A 247 -22.59 -14.61 -32.19
N ALA A 248 -22.38 -13.34 -31.83
CA ALA A 248 -23.13 -12.61 -30.81
C ALA A 248 -24.56 -12.20 -31.25
N GLY A 249 -25.01 -12.60 -32.44
CA GLY A 249 -26.39 -12.40 -32.92
C GLY A 249 -26.64 -11.10 -33.69
N HIS A 250 -25.61 -10.31 -34.02
CA HIS A 250 -25.79 -9.04 -34.72
C HIS A 250 -26.09 -9.24 -36.22
N ARG A 251 -27.36 -9.05 -36.60
CA ARG A 251 -27.88 -9.36 -37.96
C ARG A 251 -27.16 -8.62 -39.09
N GLN A 252 -26.79 -7.35 -38.89
CA GLN A 252 -26.08 -6.61 -39.96
C GLN A 252 -24.65 -7.12 -40.12
N ALA A 253 -24.01 -7.54 -39.03
CA ALA A 253 -22.67 -8.14 -39.08
C ALA A 253 -22.71 -9.47 -39.84
N THR A 254 -23.72 -10.31 -39.64
CA THR A 254 -23.91 -11.54 -40.44
C THR A 254 -23.96 -11.26 -41.93
N LYS A 255 -24.77 -10.28 -42.35
CA LYS A 255 -24.89 -9.89 -43.77
C LYS A 255 -23.56 -9.40 -44.34
N LEU A 256 -22.82 -8.58 -43.58
CA LEU A 256 -21.51 -8.09 -44.02
C LEU A 256 -20.46 -9.22 -44.04
N TYR A 257 -20.46 -10.10 -43.05
CA TYR A 257 -19.56 -11.25 -43.01
C TYR A 257 -19.78 -12.17 -44.21
N ASP A 258 -21.03 -12.51 -44.55
CA ASP A 258 -21.34 -13.32 -45.71
C ASP A 258 -20.96 -12.64 -47.04
N LYS A 259 -21.14 -11.33 -47.12
CA LYS A 259 -20.77 -10.54 -48.30
C LYS A 259 -19.26 -10.45 -48.48
N LEU A 260 -18.52 -10.20 -47.41
CA LEU A 260 -17.07 -9.98 -47.43
C LEU A 260 -16.30 -11.30 -47.48
N ASN A 261 -16.86 -12.36 -46.88
CA ASN A 261 -16.29 -13.69 -46.82
C ASN A 261 -17.27 -14.74 -47.36
N PRO A 262 -17.56 -14.72 -48.68
CA PRO A 262 -18.53 -15.63 -49.27
C PRO A 262 -18.03 -17.08 -49.24
N LEU A 263 -18.99 -18.00 -49.30
CA LEU A 263 -18.70 -19.42 -49.53
C LEU A 263 -18.26 -19.62 -50.97
N VAL A 264 -17.12 -20.29 -51.14
CA VAL A 264 -16.53 -20.65 -52.43
C VAL A 264 -16.51 -22.17 -52.54
N ARG A 265 -16.71 -22.68 -53.75
CA ARG A 265 -16.64 -24.11 -54.05
C ARG A 265 -15.31 -24.46 -54.69
N LYS A 266 -14.61 -25.45 -54.14
CA LYS A 266 -13.41 -26.04 -54.73
C LYS A 266 -13.73 -27.43 -55.23
N LEU A 267 -13.43 -27.71 -56.50
CA LEU A 267 -13.47 -29.07 -57.03
C LEU A 267 -12.38 -29.89 -56.34
N LEU A 268 -12.78 -30.95 -55.64
CA LEU A 268 -11.82 -31.85 -55.00
C LEU A 268 -11.38 -32.95 -55.96
N TYR A 269 -12.35 -33.69 -56.50
CA TYR A 269 -12.10 -34.80 -57.41
C TYR A 269 -13.37 -35.14 -58.20
N TYR A 270 -13.24 -36.08 -59.12
CA TYR A 270 -14.33 -36.67 -59.88
C TYR A 270 -14.65 -38.07 -59.37
N GLN A 271 -15.94 -38.38 -59.25
CA GLN A 271 -16.44 -39.67 -58.79
C GLN A 271 -17.28 -40.34 -59.87
N THR A 272 -17.07 -41.64 -60.07
CA THR A 272 -17.90 -42.47 -60.93
C THR A 272 -19.17 -42.88 -60.19
N VAL A 273 -20.31 -42.64 -60.84
CA VAL A 273 -21.66 -43.02 -60.42
C VAL A 273 -22.15 -44.16 -61.31
N CYS A 274 -22.61 -45.23 -60.67
CA CYS A 274 -23.25 -46.36 -61.33
C CYS A 274 -24.70 -46.00 -61.74
N CYS A 275 -25.31 -46.81 -62.61
CA CYS A 275 -26.65 -46.54 -63.14
C CYS A 275 -27.78 -46.70 -62.12
N ASP A 276 -27.56 -47.42 -61.03
CA ASP A 276 -28.47 -47.49 -59.88
C ASP A 276 -28.36 -46.28 -58.92
N GLY A 277 -27.49 -45.31 -59.22
CA GLY A 277 -27.27 -44.11 -58.41
C GLY A 277 -26.21 -44.25 -57.31
N SER A 278 -25.68 -45.46 -57.08
CA SER A 278 -24.56 -45.68 -56.18
C SER A 278 -23.23 -45.15 -56.75
N TYR A 279 -22.20 -45.07 -55.91
CA TYR A 279 -20.87 -44.60 -56.32
C TYR A 279 -19.86 -45.73 -56.33
N SER A 280 -18.93 -45.72 -57.28
CA SER A 280 -17.82 -46.66 -57.29
C SER A 280 -16.78 -46.26 -56.22
N PRO A 281 -16.53 -47.10 -55.19
CA PRO A 281 -15.56 -46.76 -54.14
C PRO A 281 -14.12 -46.63 -54.66
N SER A 282 -13.79 -47.40 -55.70
CA SER A 282 -12.50 -47.35 -56.40
C SER A 282 -12.49 -46.42 -57.60
N ASN A 283 -13.58 -45.68 -57.85
CA ASN A 283 -13.73 -44.78 -58.99
C ASN A 283 -13.54 -45.47 -60.35
N ALA A 284 -13.96 -46.75 -60.47
CA ALA A 284 -13.76 -47.59 -61.64
C ALA A 284 -14.46 -47.05 -62.89
N LYS A 285 -13.86 -47.25 -64.07
CA LYS A 285 -14.35 -46.74 -65.37
C LYS A 285 -14.19 -47.81 -66.46
N GLY A 286 -14.98 -47.71 -67.53
CA GLY A 286 -14.87 -48.57 -68.70
C GLY A 286 -15.80 -49.79 -68.69
N ARG A 287 -15.61 -50.69 -69.67
CA ARG A 287 -16.45 -51.88 -69.85
C ARG A 287 -16.33 -52.83 -68.64
N GLY A 288 -17.47 -53.24 -68.08
CA GLY A 288 -17.55 -54.12 -66.91
C GLY A 288 -17.58 -53.39 -65.56
N ALA A 289 -17.22 -52.10 -65.50
CA ALA A 289 -17.37 -51.32 -64.27
C ALA A 289 -18.84 -51.13 -63.91
N CYS A 290 -19.16 -51.20 -62.61
CA CYS A 290 -20.54 -51.10 -62.10
C CYS A 290 -21.50 -52.15 -62.70
N SER A 291 -21.05 -53.30 -63.22
CA SER A 291 -21.92 -54.29 -63.89
C SER A 291 -23.09 -54.78 -63.04
N HIS A 292 -22.85 -55.00 -61.74
CA HIS A 292 -23.87 -55.36 -60.75
C HIS A 292 -24.83 -54.20 -60.41
N HIS A 293 -24.46 -52.98 -60.78
CA HIS A 293 -25.15 -51.72 -60.54
C HIS A 293 -25.69 -51.10 -61.85
N GLY A 294 -25.86 -51.93 -62.90
CA GLY A 294 -26.41 -51.52 -64.20
C GLY A 294 -25.43 -50.80 -65.12
N GLY A 295 -24.14 -50.78 -64.81
CA GLY A 295 -23.09 -50.10 -65.58
C GLY A 295 -22.77 -48.69 -65.05
N VAL A 296 -21.87 -48.00 -65.74
CA VAL A 296 -21.46 -46.62 -65.39
C VAL A 296 -22.35 -45.63 -66.14
N CYS A 297 -23.09 -44.82 -65.40
CA CYS A 297 -23.94 -43.78 -65.97
C CYS A 297 -23.32 -42.38 -65.93
N ASN A 298 -22.43 -42.10 -64.97
CA ASN A 298 -21.67 -40.85 -64.93
C ASN A 298 -20.25 -41.11 -64.42
N TRP A 299 -19.25 -41.11 -65.31
CA TRP A 299 -17.86 -41.43 -64.97
C TRP A 299 -17.04 -40.23 -64.45
N ASN A 300 -17.62 -39.03 -64.45
CA ASN A 300 -16.94 -37.78 -64.12
C ASN A 300 -17.83 -36.83 -63.30
N LYS A 301 -18.59 -37.33 -62.32
CA LYS A 301 -19.37 -36.46 -61.44
C LYS A 301 -18.43 -35.63 -60.57
N PRO A 302 -18.43 -34.29 -60.66
CA PRO A 302 -17.56 -33.46 -59.85
C PRO A 302 -18.03 -33.43 -58.39
N ILE A 303 -17.10 -33.63 -57.46
CA ILE A 303 -17.32 -33.47 -56.02
C ILE A 303 -16.66 -32.16 -55.57
N TYR A 304 -17.46 -31.31 -54.92
CA TYR A 304 -17.03 -30.00 -54.46
C TYR A 304 -16.99 -29.95 -52.94
N GLU A 305 -15.99 -29.24 -52.41
CA GLU A 305 -15.98 -28.77 -51.04
C GLU A 305 -16.39 -27.30 -51.01
N THR A 306 -17.20 -26.92 -50.01
CA THR A 306 -17.59 -25.52 -49.80
C THR A 306 -16.86 -24.98 -48.59
N TYR A 307 -16.14 -23.87 -48.76
CA TYR A 307 -15.34 -23.24 -47.70
C TYR A 307 -15.46 -21.72 -47.79
N ARG A 308 -15.13 -21.01 -46.72
CA ARG A 308 -15.10 -19.54 -46.72
C ARG A 308 -13.87 -19.03 -47.47
N LYS A 309 -14.02 -17.99 -48.29
CA LYS A 309 -12.93 -17.40 -49.08
C LYS A 309 -11.70 -17.03 -48.23
N TYR A 310 -11.92 -16.55 -47.01
CA TYR A 310 -10.91 -16.22 -46.03
C TYR A 310 -11.10 -17.11 -44.80
N ASP A 311 -10.03 -17.79 -44.39
CA ASP A 311 -10.00 -18.51 -43.12
C ASP A 311 -9.71 -17.50 -42.00
N VAL A 312 -10.65 -17.40 -41.07
CA VAL A 312 -10.59 -16.51 -39.90
C VAL A 312 -10.54 -17.31 -38.59
N ASN A 313 -10.36 -18.63 -38.64
CA ASN A 313 -10.15 -19.46 -37.46
C ASN A 313 -8.67 -19.53 -37.02
N GLY A 314 -7.74 -19.10 -37.88
CA GLY A 314 -6.30 -19.17 -37.66
C GLY A 314 -5.62 -17.85 -37.27
N LEU A 315 -6.38 -16.86 -36.81
CA LEU A 315 -5.92 -15.52 -36.38
C LEU A 315 -6.28 -15.27 -34.92
#